data_AF-A0A7K4ID31-F1
#
_entry.id   AF-A0A7K4ID31-F1
#
_cell.length_a   1.000
_cell.length_b   1.000
_cell.length_c   1.000
_cell.angle_alpha   90.00
_cell.angle_beta   90.00
_cell.angle_gamma   90.00
#
_symmetry.space_group_name_H-M   'P 1'
#
loop_
_entity.id
_entity.type
_entity.pdbx_description
1 polymer ?
#
loop_
_entity_poly.entity_id
_entity_poly.type
_entity_poly.pdbx_seq_one_letter_code
_entity_poly.pdbx_strand_id
1 'polypeptide(L)'
;MSDGDSLEDRRMQDEVERAMRVRAEAEPDNYWAWLMLSIAASDAGDIREAVRAAARAMQMHPECRVAREAYDRLVMGSTKHRS
;
A
#
# COMPACT_ATOMS: atom_id res chain seq x y z
N MET A 1 10.75 -3.61 -27.42
CA MET A 1 11.24 -3.59 -26.02
C MET A 1 10.09 -3.04 -25.18
N SER A 2 9.43 -3.78 -24.29
CA SER A 2 9.68 -5.14 -23.81
C SER A 2 8.44 -5.61 -23.03
N ASP A 3 7.61 -6.50 -23.59
CA ASP A 3 6.50 -7.12 -22.84
C ASP A 3 6.98 -7.97 -21.64
N GLY A 4 8.26 -8.39 -21.67
CA GLY A 4 8.91 -9.12 -20.58
C GLY A 4 9.25 -8.26 -19.36
N ASP A 5 9.60 -6.99 -19.55
CA ASP A 5 10.04 -6.08 -18.47
C ASP A 5 8.87 -5.78 -17.53
N SER A 6 7.68 -5.55 -18.09
CA SER A 6 6.45 -5.31 -17.32
C SER A 6 5.94 -6.52 -16.54
N LEU A 7 6.27 -7.73 -16.97
CA LEU A 7 5.85 -8.96 -16.27
C LEU A 7 6.76 -9.25 -15.07
N GLU A 8 8.06 -9.02 -15.22
CA GLU A 8 9.04 -9.12 -14.14
C GLU A 8 8.81 -8.03 -13.08
N ASP A 9 8.53 -6.80 -13.51
CA ASP A 9 8.18 -5.69 -12.61
C ASP A 9 6.94 -6.00 -11.77
N ARG A 10 5.86 -6.50 -12.41
CA ARG A 10 4.63 -6.86 -11.70
C ARG A 10 4.87 -7.98 -10.70
N ARG A 11 5.64 -8.99 -11.08
CA ARG A 11 6.00 -10.10 -10.17
C ARG A 11 6.80 -9.60 -8.98
N MET A 12 7.73 -8.67 -9.19
CA MET A 12 8.53 -8.08 -8.13
C MET A 12 7.64 -7.28 -7.17
N GLN A 13 6.70 -6.48 -7.69
CA GLN A 13 5.73 -5.73 -6.88
C GLN A 13 4.87 -6.66 -6.01
N ASP A 14 4.36 -7.76 -6.58
CA ASP A 14 3.58 -8.76 -5.85
C ASP A 14 4.38 -9.46 -4.74
N GLU A 15 5.69 -9.63 -4.93
CA GLU A 15 6.59 -10.21 -3.92
C GLU A 15 6.86 -9.22 -2.79
N VAL A 16 7.08 -7.95 -3.13
CA VAL A 16 7.27 -6.87 -2.15
C VAL A 16 6.00 -6.68 -1.31
N GLU A 17 4.82 -6.66 -1.93
CA GLU A 17 3.54 -6.58 -1.22
C GLU A 17 3.41 -7.72 -0.20
N ARG A 18 3.69 -8.97 -0.61
CA ARG A 18 3.63 -10.13 0.29
C ARG A 18 4.61 -10.03 1.44
N ALA A 19 5.85 -9.63 1.19
CA ALA A 19 6.86 -9.47 2.23
C ALA A 19 6.44 -8.39 3.25
N MET A 20 5.88 -7.27 2.77
CA MET A 20 5.38 -6.20 3.63
C MET A 20 4.14 -6.63 4.41
N ARG A 21 3.26 -7.46 3.83
CA ARG A 21 2.09 -8.02 4.53
C ARG A 21 2.53 -8.89 5.70
N VAL A 22 3.42 -9.85 5.45
CA VAL A 22 3.95 -10.73 6.50
C VAL A 22 4.59 -9.91 7.61
N ARG A 23 5.33 -8.85 7.26
CA ARG A 23 5.93 -7.95 8.25
C ARG A 23 4.88 -7.21 9.09
N ALA A 24 3.86 -6.64 8.44
CA ALA A 24 2.79 -5.92 9.14
C ALA A 24 1.98 -6.84 10.07
N GLU A 25 1.79 -8.10 9.68
CA GLU A 25 1.14 -9.12 10.51
C GLU A 25 2.03 -9.58 11.68
N ALA A 26 3.35 -9.65 11.49
CA ALA A 26 4.30 -9.99 12.54
C ALA A 26 4.50 -8.85 13.55
N GLU A 27 4.37 -7.60 13.11
CA GLU A 27 4.49 -6.39 13.93
C GLU A 27 3.15 -5.60 13.92
N PRO A 28 2.06 -6.15 14.49
CA PRO A 28 0.71 -5.55 14.34
C PRO A 28 0.60 -4.16 14.97
N ASP A 29 1.45 -3.87 15.96
CA ASP A 29 1.52 -2.58 16.67
C ASP A 29 2.53 -1.60 16.05
N ASN A 30 3.18 -1.97 14.94
CA ASN A 30 4.09 -1.10 14.22
C ASN A 30 3.38 -0.41 13.04
N TYR A 31 2.99 0.85 13.21
CA TYR A 31 2.31 1.61 12.15
C TYR A 31 3.17 1.79 10.89
N TRP A 32 4.50 1.80 11.01
CA TRP A 32 5.38 1.91 9.84
C TRP A 32 5.26 0.67 8.96
N ALA A 33 5.10 -0.52 9.54
CA ALA A 33 4.91 -1.74 8.76
C ALA A 33 3.61 -1.69 7.95
N TRP A 34 2.51 -1.21 8.56
CA TRP A 34 1.25 -0.96 7.86
C TRP A 34 1.36 0.13 6.78
N LEU A 35 2.13 1.21 7.03
CA LEU A 35 2.38 2.24 6.04
C LEU A 35 3.17 1.70 4.84
N MET A 36 4.20 0.88 5.08
CA MET A 36 4.98 0.24 4.01
C MET A 36 4.14 -0.74 3.19
N LEU A 37 3.28 -1.53 3.83
CA LEU A 37 2.30 -2.38 3.13
C LEU A 37 1.39 -1.54 2.24
N SER A 38 0.94 -0.36 2.70
CA SER A 38 0.07 0.49 1.88
C SER A 38 0.74 0.98 0.59
N ILE A 39 2.03 1.29 0.65
CA ILE A 39 2.82 1.74 -0.49
C ILE A 39 3.06 0.57 -1.44
N ALA A 40 3.52 -0.56 -0.93
CA ALA A 40 3.78 -1.76 -1.73
C ALA A 40 2.53 -2.26 -2.46
N ALA A 41 1.39 -2.32 -1.77
CA ALA A 41 0.12 -2.71 -2.37
C ALA A 41 -0.36 -1.69 -3.42
N SER A 42 -0.12 -0.39 -3.20
CA SER A 42 -0.44 0.64 -4.19
C SER A 42 0.40 0.48 -5.45
N ASP A 43 1.69 0.16 -5.31
CA ASP A 43 2.61 -0.05 -6.43
C ASP A 43 2.27 -1.33 -7.20
N ALA A 44 1.84 -2.39 -6.51
CA ALA A 44 1.31 -3.61 -7.12
C ALA A 44 -0.08 -3.43 -7.76
N GLY A 45 -0.75 -2.31 -7.48
CA GLY A 45 -2.09 -1.99 -7.99
C GLY A 45 -3.25 -2.57 -7.17
N ASP A 46 -2.99 -3.23 -6.04
CA ASP A 46 -4.03 -3.60 -5.06
C ASP A 46 -4.40 -2.38 -4.19
N ILE A 47 -5.16 -1.47 -4.80
CA ILE A 47 -5.63 -0.26 -4.13
C ILE A 47 -6.53 -0.59 -2.92
N ARG A 48 -7.21 -1.75 -2.92
CA ARG A 48 -8.07 -2.14 -1.79
C ARG A 48 -7.25 -2.47 -0.55
N GLU A 49 -6.19 -3.25 -0.71
CA GLU A 49 -5.25 -3.54 0.38
C GLU A 49 -4.50 -2.28 0.81
N ALA A 50 -4.07 -1.46 -0.15
CA ALA A 50 -3.39 -0.20 0.14
C ALA A 50 -4.21 0.70 1.07
N VAL A 51 -5.50 0.90 0.76
CA VAL A 51 -6.42 1.70 1.59
C VAL A 51 -6.60 1.09 2.98
N ARG A 52 -6.74 -0.24 3.09
CA ARG A 52 -6.86 -0.91 4.41
C ARG A 52 -5.61 -0.69 5.27
N ALA A 53 -4.44 -0.88 4.70
CA ALA A 53 -3.17 -0.76 5.39
C ALA A 53 -2.89 0.70 5.81
N ALA A 54 -3.15 1.68 4.93
CA ALA A 54 -3.04 3.10 5.25
C ALA A 54 -4.03 3.52 6.35
N ALA A 55 -5.28 3.02 6.30
CA ALA A 55 -6.28 3.27 7.32
C ALA A 55 -5.86 2.69 8.68
N ARG A 56 -5.20 1.53 8.71
CA ARG A 56 -4.68 0.93 9.94
C ARG A 56 -3.55 1.76 10.52
N ALA A 57 -2.57 2.16 9.70
CA ALA A 57 -1.48 3.04 10.13
C ALA A 57 -1.99 4.38 10.69
N MET A 58 -2.98 4.98 10.03
CA MET A 58 -3.60 6.24 10.47
C MET A 58 -4.42 6.10 11.76
N GLN A 59 -5.07 4.95 11.99
CA GLN A 59 -5.77 4.69 13.27
C GLN A 59 -4.81 4.59 14.45
N MET A 60 -3.61 4.03 14.21
CA MET A 60 -2.58 3.87 15.26
C MET A 60 -1.87 5.18 15.56
N HIS A 61 -1.57 5.97 14.52
CA HIS A 61 -0.96 7.28 14.65
C HIS A 61 -1.73 8.34 13.84
N PRO A 62 -2.81 8.88 14.41
CA PRO A 62 -3.63 9.89 13.73
C PRO A 62 -2.85 11.17 13.39
N GLU A 63 -1.83 11.51 14.18
CA GLU A 63 -0.93 12.63 13.94
C GLU A 63 0.11 12.39 12.82
N CYS A 64 0.27 11.14 12.36
CA CYS A 64 1.19 10.82 11.27
C CYS A 64 0.65 11.37 9.95
N ARG A 65 1.18 12.53 9.54
CA ARG A 65 0.83 13.17 8.27
C ARG A 65 1.01 12.25 7.07
N VAL A 66 2.08 11.45 7.05
CA VAL A 66 2.38 10.55 5.93
C VAL A 66 1.29 9.49 5.76
N ALA A 67 0.81 8.89 6.85
CA ALA A 67 -0.27 7.90 6.80
C ALA A 67 -1.59 8.52 6.32
N ARG A 68 -1.89 9.75 6.78
CA ARG A 68 -3.07 10.49 6.31
C ARG A 68 -2.99 10.83 4.83
N GLU A 69 -1.86 11.36 4.37
CA GLU A 69 -1.65 11.70 2.97
C GLU A 69 -1.71 10.48 2.06
N ALA A 70 -1.15 9.34 2.50
CA ALA A 70 -1.24 8.08 1.78
C ALA A 70 -2.70 7.62 1.65
N TYR A 71 -3.46 7.63 2.74
CA TYR A 71 -4.88 7.27 2.74
C TYR A 71 -5.70 8.17 1.81
N ASP A 72 -5.55 9.49 1.95
CA ASP A 72 -6.26 10.48 1.16
C ASP A 72 -5.95 10.32 -0.34
N ARG A 73 -4.67 10.12 -0.69
CA ARG A 73 -4.25 9.87 -2.07
C ARG A 73 -4.90 8.61 -2.64
N LEU A 74 -4.96 7.52 -1.87
CA LEU A 74 -5.50 6.24 -2.33
C LEU A 74 -7.03 6.32 -2.51
N VAL A 75 -7.74 6.96 -1.59
CA VAL A 75 -9.21 7.14 -1.68
C VAL A 75 -9.57 8.13 -2.79
N MET A 76 -8.85 9.24 -2.92
CA MET A 76 -9.05 10.22 -4.00
C MET A 76 -8.64 9.68 -5.38
N GLY A 77 -7.58 8.87 -5.46
CA GLY A 77 -7.15 8.22 -6.71
C GLY A 77 -8.19 7.19 -7.20
N SER A 78 -8.80 6.46 -6.26
CA SER A 78 -9.89 5.50 -6.54
C SER A 78 -11.16 6.16 -7.07
N THR A 79 -11.41 7.42 -6.73
CA THR A 79 -12.61 8.16 -7.17
C THR A 79 -12.45 8.79 -8.55
N LYS A 80 -11.22 9.05 -9.01
CA LYS A 80 -10.95 9.65 -10.33
C LYS A 80 -11.12 8.69 -11.53
N HIS A 81 -11.25 7.38 -11.30
CA HIS A 81 -11.47 6.38 -12.36
C HIS A 81 -12.96 5.99 -12.55
N ARG A 82 -13.89 6.69 -11.90
CA ARG A 82 -15.34 6.57 -12.13
C ARG A 82 -15.89 7.84 -12.79
N SER A 83 -15.50 8.12 -14.03
CA SER A 83 -16.13 9.15 -14.87
C SER A 83 -16.06 8.72 -16.33
#